data_AF-A0A1G3D8P0-F1
#
_entry.id   AF-A0A1G3D8P0-F1
#
_cell.length_a   1.000
_cell.length_b   1.000
_cell.length_c   1.000
_cell.angle_alpha   90.00
_cell.angle_beta   90.00
_cell.angle_gamma   90.00
#
_symmetry.space_group_name_H-M   'P 1'
#
loop_
_entity.id
_entity.type
_entity.pdbx_description
1 polymer ?
#
loop_
_entity_poly.entity_id
_entity_poly.type
_entity_poly.pdbx_seq_one_letter_code
_entity_poly.pdbx_strand_id
1 'polypeptide(L)'
;RQSIAKAVDLIVDAISKEGGRLIYVGAGTSGRLGILDASECPPTFSTDPNMVIGIIAGGERAVFQSIEGAEDFPENGAKDIQQKEVTHRDVVVGITTGGTTPYVMGALFEAKKRNAKTVFLCCNLETTPTFEVDVIIRPIVGPEVITGSTRMKAGTATKLILNMLSTATMIKSGKVYENLMVDLKAINVKLTDRAERIIMAVTGISREDAKKLLTAAYGNAKVAIVMQKLGLEYAEAKKRLDANGGFVRKVLQ
;
A
#
# COMPACT_ATOMS: atom_id res chain seq x y z
N ARG A 1 17.46 -0.27 3.87
CA ARG A 1 16.59 0.58 4.74
C ARG A 1 16.38 1.96 4.12
N GLN A 2 17.43 2.72 3.80
CA GLN A 2 17.32 4.05 3.14
C GLN A 2 16.49 4.02 1.85
N SER A 3 16.70 3.04 0.95
CA SER A 3 15.88 2.92 -0.26
C SER A 3 14.40 2.70 0.00
N ILE A 4 14.05 1.96 1.06
CA ILE A 4 12.64 1.73 1.43
C ILE A 4 12.02 3.04 1.90
N ALA A 5 12.73 3.81 2.73
CA ALA A 5 12.27 5.13 3.17
C ALA A 5 12.09 6.10 1.98
N LYS A 6 13.05 6.14 1.05
CA LYS A 6 12.93 6.96 -0.17
C LYS A 6 11.73 6.55 -1.03
N ALA A 7 11.47 5.25 -1.18
CA ALA A 7 10.29 4.77 -1.88
C ALA A 7 9.00 5.18 -1.16
N VAL A 8 8.92 5.05 0.16
CA VAL A 8 7.78 5.52 0.96
C VAL A 8 7.55 7.02 0.74
N ASP A 9 8.60 7.84 0.73
CA ASP A 9 8.46 9.29 0.51
C ASP A 9 7.87 9.60 -0.88
N LEU A 10 8.33 8.93 -1.93
CA LEU A 10 7.75 9.05 -3.28
C LEU A 10 6.27 8.65 -3.32
N ILE A 11 5.92 7.55 -2.65
CA ILE A 11 4.55 7.03 -2.61
C ILE A 11 3.62 7.98 -1.84
N VAL A 12 4.08 8.51 -0.71
CA VAL A 12 3.32 9.49 0.08
C VAL A 12 3.06 10.75 -0.73
N ASP A 13 4.06 11.25 -1.45
CA ASP A 13 3.91 12.43 -2.29
C ASP A 13 2.92 12.19 -3.43
N ALA A 14 3.05 11.07 -4.14
CA ALA A 14 2.13 10.66 -5.20
C ALA A 14 0.67 10.58 -4.71
N ILE A 15 0.41 9.88 -3.60
CA ILE A 15 -0.95 9.67 -3.09
C ILE A 15 -1.51 10.96 -2.47
N SER A 16 -0.73 11.65 -1.64
CA SER A 16 -1.24 12.75 -0.80
C SER A 16 -1.28 14.10 -1.51
N LYS A 17 -0.34 14.36 -2.43
CA LYS A 17 -0.24 15.66 -3.13
C LYS A 17 -0.82 15.60 -4.53
N GLU A 18 -0.63 14.49 -5.23
CA GLU A 18 -0.97 14.38 -6.65
C GLU A 18 -2.27 13.59 -6.90
N GLY A 19 -2.78 12.90 -5.87
CA GLY A 19 -3.96 12.03 -6.00
C GLY A 19 -3.70 10.81 -6.88
N GLY A 20 -2.44 10.38 -6.98
CA GLY A 20 -2.03 9.19 -7.72
C GLY A 20 -2.14 7.91 -6.91
N ARG A 21 -1.59 6.83 -7.46
CA ARG A 21 -1.74 5.45 -6.95
C ARG A 21 -0.39 4.78 -6.73
N LEU A 22 -0.38 3.78 -5.85
CA LEU A 22 0.70 2.81 -5.72
C LEU A 22 0.37 1.56 -6.53
N ILE A 23 1.22 1.20 -7.48
CA ILE A 23 0.99 0.07 -8.39
C ILE A 23 2.13 -0.93 -8.29
N TYR A 24 1.84 -2.12 -7.79
CA TYR A 24 2.75 -3.26 -7.79
C TYR A 24 2.62 -4.03 -9.11
N VAL A 25 3.75 -4.39 -9.73
CA VAL A 25 3.77 -5.22 -10.94
C VAL A 25 4.79 -6.35 -10.81
N GLY A 26 4.39 -7.58 -11.10
CA GLY A 26 5.25 -8.75 -10.96
C GLY A 26 4.71 -10.00 -11.66
N ALA A 27 5.49 -11.06 -11.68
CA ALA A 27 5.07 -12.38 -12.16
C ALA A 27 5.10 -13.41 -11.02
N GLY A 28 4.36 -14.50 -11.18
CA GLY A 28 4.35 -15.62 -10.23
C GLY A 28 4.15 -15.18 -8.77
N THR A 29 5.03 -15.65 -7.87
CA THR A 29 4.97 -15.27 -6.44
C THR A 29 5.09 -13.76 -6.21
N SER A 30 5.94 -13.06 -6.96
CA SER A 30 6.12 -11.62 -6.82
C SER A 30 4.83 -10.84 -7.10
N GLY A 31 4.15 -11.18 -8.20
CA GLY A 31 2.86 -10.57 -8.55
C GLY A 31 1.77 -10.87 -7.52
N ARG A 32 1.70 -12.13 -7.04
CA ARG A 32 0.74 -12.53 -5.98
C ARG A 32 0.97 -11.77 -4.68
N LEU A 33 2.22 -11.54 -4.28
CA LEU A 33 2.54 -10.74 -3.09
C LEU A 33 2.14 -9.28 -3.24
N GLY A 34 2.30 -8.70 -4.44
CA GLY A 34 1.78 -7.37 -4.76
C GLY A 34 0.26 -7.28 -4.61
N ILE A 35 -0.47 -8.28 -5.13
CA ILE A 35 -1.93 -8.37 -4.99
C ILE A 35 -2.34 -8.55 -3.52
N LEU A 36 -1.63 -9.40 -2.76
CA LEU A 36 -1.90 -9.61 -1.34
C LEU A 36 -1.83 -8.29 -0.56
N ASP A 37 -0.71 -7.56 -0.65
CA ASP A 37 -0.53 -6.28 0.06
C ASP A 37 -1.57 -5.23 -0.36
N ALA A 38 -1.86 -5.12 -1.66
CA ALA A 38 -2.89 -4.24 -2.18
C ALA A 38 -4.29 -4.57 -1.63
N SER A 39 -4.65 -5.86 -1.58
CA SER A 39 -5.96 -6.32 -1.08
C SER A 39 -6.20 -6.05 0.40
N GLU A 40 -5.13 -5.94 1.19
CA GLU A 40 -5.19 -5.64 2.62
C GLU A 40 -5.35 -4.13 2.89
N CYS A 41 -5.06 -3.25 1.92
CA CYS A 41 -5.12 -1.81 2.12
C CYS A 41 -6.55 -1.28 2.39
N PRO A 42 -7.61 -1.66 1.64
CA PRO A 42 -8.97 -1.19 1.91
C PRO A 42 -9.51 -1.59 3.30
N PRO A 43 -9.49 -2.88 3.72
CA PRO A 43 -10.04 -3.26 5.01
C PRO A 43 -9.19 -2.78 6.21
N THR A 44 -7.92 -2.44 5.99
CA THR A 44 -6.99 -1.99 7.04
C THR A 44 -7.02 -0.47 7.20
N PHE A 45 -7.05 0.30 6.11
CA PHE A 45 -6.86 1.76 6.16
C PHE A 45 -8.06 2.55 5.59
N SER A 46 -9.16 1.85 5.29
CA SER A 46 -10.35 2.40 4.59
C SER A 46 -9.97 3.21 3.37
N THR A 47 -9.06 2.66 2.57
CA THR A 47 -8.59 3.26 1.31
C THR A 47 -9.53 2.92 0.17
N ASP A 48 -9.53 3.77 -0.85
CA ASP A 48 -10.14 3.41 -2.14
C ASP A 48 -9.42 2.16 -2.68
N PRO A 49 -10.14 1.13 -3.18
CA PRO A 49 -9.52 -0.07 -3.76
C PRO A 49 -8.55 0.21 -4.91
N ASN A 50 -8.63 1.38 -5.57
CA ASN A 50 -7.72 1.78 -6.64
C ASN A 50 -6.52 2.58 -6.15
N MET A 51 -6.42 2.90 -4.85
CA MET A 51 -5.27 3.62 -4.29
C MET A 51 -4.00 2.76 -4.31
N VAL A 52 -4.14 1.45 -4.06
CA VAL A 52 -3.05 0.47 -4.10
C VAL A 52 -3.50 -0.69 -4.98
N ILE A 53 -2.77 -0.97 -6.05
CA ILE A 53 -3.17 -1.95 -7.07
C ILE A 53 -2.04 -2.98 -7.27
N GLY A 54 -2.40 -4.26 -7.31
CA GLY A 54 -1.50 -5.33 -7.74
C GLY A 54 -1.80 -5.78 -9.17
N ILE A 55 -0.76 -5.83 -10.01
CA ILE A 55 -0.81 -6.35 -11.38
C ILE A 55 0.09 -7.59 -11.44
N ILE A 56 -0.41 -8.66 -12.06
CA ILE A 56 0.31 -9.91 -12.23
C ILE A 56 0.35 -10.32 -13.71
N ALA A 57 1.54 -10.74 -14.17
CA ALA A 57 1.71 -11.34 -15.48
C ALA A 57 0.73 -12.52 -15.67
N GLY A 58 -0.03 -12.51 -16.78
CA GLY A 58 -1.06 -13.51 -17.05
C GLY A 58 -2.44 -13.22 -16.43
N GLY A 59 -2.59 -12.08 -15.75
CA GLY A 59 -3.89 -11.58 -15.28
C GLY A 59 -4.50 -12.37 -14.13
N GLU A 60 -5.82 -12.23 -13.93
CA GLU A 60 -6.53 -12.76 -12.76
C GLU A 60 -6.34 -14.27 -12.56
N ARG A 61 -6.30 -15.05 -13.65
CA ARG A 61 -6.06 -16.50 -13.56
C ARG A 61 -4.70 -16.82 -12.94
N ALA A 62 -3.68 -15.98 -13.17
CA ALA A 62 -2.34 -16.16 -12.61
C ALA A 62 -2.30 -16.11 -11.08
N VAL A 63 -3.30 -15.47 -10.47
CA VAL A 63 -3.45 -15.41 -9.00
C VAL A 63 -3.60 -16.81 -8.42
N PHE A 64 -4.47 -17.62 -9.01
CA PHE A 64 -4.82 -18.95 -8.50
C PHE A 64 -4.03 -20.08 -9.14
N GLN A 65 -3.57 -19.91 -10.38
CA GLN A 65 -2.85 -20.93 -11.14
C GLN A 65 -1.66 -20.32 -11.84
N SER A 66 -0.48 -20.93 -11.77
CA SER A 66 0.67 -20.44 -12.53
C SER A 66 0.43 -20.55 -14.03
N ILE A 67 0.80 -19.50 -14.76
CA ILE A 67 0.75 -19.46 -16.22
C ILE A 67 2.20 -19.40 -16.70
N GLU A 68 2.66 -20.53 -17.24
CA GLU A 68 4.02 -20.66 -17.76
C GLU A 68 4.23 -19.72 -18.95
N GLY A 69 5.41 -19.09 -19.02
CA GLY A 69 5.77 -18.15 -20.09
C GLY A 69 5.15 -16.75 -20.00
N ALA A 70 4.18 -16.50 -19.09
CA ALA A 70 3.54 -15.18 -18.98
C ALA A 70 4.54 -14.05 -18.63
N GLU A 71 5.66 -14.40 -18.02
CA GLU A 71 6.67 -13.47 -17.52
C GLU A 71 7.71 -13.05 -18.55
N ASP A 72 7.77 -13.74 -19.69
CA ASP A 72 8.84 -13.61 -20.69
C ASP A 72 8.62 -12.48 -21.71
N PHE A 73 7.44 -11.85 -21.69
CA PHE A 73 7.02 -10.87 -22.68
C PHE A 73 7.01 -9.43 -22.11
N PRO A 74 8.02 -8.59 -22.39
CA PRO A 74 8.05 -7.20 -21.91
C PRO A 74 6.88 -6.36 -22.42
N GLU A 75 6.40 -6.61 -23.63
CA GLU A 75 5.26 -5.92 -24.25
C GLU A 75 3.97 -6.11 -23.46
N ASN A 76 3.78 -7.25 -22.80
CA ASN A 76 2.62 -7.51 -21.95
C ASN A 76 2.67 -6.65 -20.69
N GLY A 77 3.85 -6.48 -20.09
CA GLY A 77 4.05 -5.59 -18.95
C GLY A 77 3.79 -4.13 -19.30
N ALA A 78 4.31 -3.68 -20.46
CA ALA A 78 4.01 -2.35 -20.97
C ALA A 78 2.50 -2.15 -21.20
N LYS A 79 1.85 -3.13 -21.85
CA LYS A 79 0.41 -3.09 -22.12
C LYS A 79 -0.42 -2.98 -20.84
N ASP A 80 -0.08 -3.72 -19.78
CA ASP A 80 -0.83 -3.65 -18.53
C ASP A 80 -0.70 -2.27 -17.85
N ILE A 81 0.49 -1.65 -17.92
CA ILE A 81 0.71 -0.26 -17.46
C ILE A 81 -0.12 0.74 -18.28
N GLN A 82 -0.23 0.53 -19.60
CA GLN A 82 -1.08 1.35 -20.46
C GLN A 82 -2.57 1.19 -20.12
N GLN A 83 -3.03 -0.05 -19.94
CA GLN A 83 -4.42 -0.38 -19.62
C GLN A 83 -4.85 0.12 -18.24
N LYS A 84 -3.92 0.20 -17.29
CA LYS A 84 -4.17 0.83 -15.98
C LYS A 84 -4.08 2.35 -16.02
N GLU A 85 -3.90 2.93 -17.20
CA GLU A 85 -3.83 4.37 -17.43
C GLU A 85 -2.81 5.03 -16.50
N VAL A 86 -1.64 4.40 -16.36
CA VAL A 86 -0.59 4.94 -15.50
C VAL A 86 -0.16 6.32 -16.01
N THR A 87 -0.05 7.26 -15.07
CA THR A 87 0.32 8.66 -15.33
C THR A 87 1.53 9.09 -14.48
N HIS A 88 2.01 10.31 -14.71
CA HIS A 88 3.08 10.92 -13.92
C HIS A 88 2.81 11.00 -12.41
N ARG A 89 1.55 10.89 -12.01
CA ARG A 89 1.12 10.95 -10.60
C ARG A 89 1.30 9.63 -9.87
N ASP A 90 1.48 8.53 -10.59
CA ASP A 90 1.54 7.20 -10.03
C ASP A 90 2.97 6.79 -9.66
N VAL A 91 3.09 5.84 -8.73
CA VAL A 91 4.33 5.13 -8.44
C VAL A 91 4.18 3.67 -8.85
N VAL A 92 5.07 3.18 -9.71
CA VAL A 92 5.12 1.79 -10.15
C VAL A 92 6.29 1.07 -9.49
N VAL A 93 5.98 0.01 -8.74
CA VAL A 93 6.95 -0.86 -8.07
C VAL A 93 7.03 -2.17 -8.84
N GLY A 94 8.12 -2.37 -9.57
CA GLY A 94 8.40 -3.60 -10.30
C GLY A 94 9.11 -4.62 -9.42
N ILE A 95 8.51 -5.80 -9.28
CA ILE A 95 8.93 -6.85 -8.35
C ILE A 95 9.45 -8.07 -9.12
N THR A 96 10.77 -8.28 -9.08
CA THR A 96 11.40 -9.48 -9.64
C THR A 96 12.55 -9.93 -8.74
N THR A 97 12.37 -11.05 -8.03
CA THR A 97 13.37 -11.52 -7.07
C THR A 97 14.71 -11.88 -7.74
N GLY A 98 14.68 -12.42 -8.96
CA GLY A 98 15.88 -12.71 -9.76
C GLY A 98 16.45 -11.48 -10.47
N GLY A 99 15.61 -10.48 -10.74
CA GLY A 99 16.00 -9.20 -11.32
C GLY A 99 16.05 -9.15 -12.84
N THR A 100 15.62 -10.20 -13.54
CA THR A 100 15.71 -10.30 -15.01
C THR A 100 14.36 -10.51 -15.71
N THR A 101 13.25 -10.54 -14.97
CA THR A 101 11.93 -10.86 -15.52
C THR A 101 11.49 -9.86 -16.60
N PRO A 102 11.37 -10.24 -17.88
CA PRO A 102 11.10 -9.31 -18.98
C PRO A 102 9.80 -8.53 -18.83
N TYR A 103 8.71 -9.18 -18.41
CA TYR A 103 7.42 -8.54 -18.14
C TYR A 103 7.57 -7.34 -17.17
N VAL A 104 8.34 -7.50 -16.09
CA VAL A 104 8.56 -6.44 -15.10
C VAL A 104 9.39 -5.30 -15.69
N MET A 105 10.40 -5.63 -16.51
CA MET A 105 11.23 -4.63 -17.19
C MET A 105 10.41 -3.79 -18.18
N GLY A 106 9.54 -4.43 -18.98
CA GLY A 106 8.66 -3.73 -19.90
C GLY A 106 7.65 -2.82 -19.19
N ALA A 107 7.09 -3.27 -18.07
CA ALA A 107 6.21 -2.46 -17.23
C ALA A 107 6.92 -1.21 -16.68
N LEU A 108 8.11 -1.39 -16.09
CA LEU A 108 8.88 -0.27 -15.54
C LEU A 108 9.35 0.71 -16.62
N PHE A 109 9.74 0.22 -17.78
CA PHE A 109 10.13 1.05 -18.92
C PHE A 109 8.97 1.93 -19.39
N GLU A 110 7.78 1.35 -19.57
CA GLU A 110 6.58 2.09 -19.98
C GLU A 110 6.13 3.08 -18.90
N ALA A 111 6.22 2.72 -17.62
CA ALA A 111 5.92 3.62 -16.51
C ALA A 111 6.84 4.85 -16.53
N LYS A 112 8.15 4.65 -16.76
CA LYS A 112 9.12 5.74 -16.87
C LYS A 112 8.83 6.64 -18.08
N LYS A 113 8.48 6.06 -19.23
CA LYS A 113 8.07 6.82 -20.43
C LYS A 113 6.84 7.70 -20.17
N ARG A 114 5.96 7.29 -19.26
CA ARG A 114 4.77 8.03 -18.79
C ARG A 114 5.07 9.02 -17.66
N ASN A 115 6.35 9.20 -17.31
CA ASN A 115 6.84 10.02 -16.21
C ASN A 115 6.36 9.60 -14.81
N ALA A 116 5.86 8.37 -14.66
CA ALA A 116 5.57 7.81 -13.35
C ALA A 116 6.88 7.58 -12.57
N LYS A 117 6.82 7.64 -11.25
CA LYS A 117 7.97 7.26 -10.41
C LYS A 117 8.13 5.75 -10.42
N THR A 118 9.36 5.27 -10.48
CA THR A 118 9.65 3.84 -10.58
C THR A 118 10.51 3.34 -9.42
N VAL A 119 10.10 2.19 -8.86
CA VAL A 119 10.85 1.47 -7.84
C VAL A 119 11.13 0.07 -8.34
N PHE A 120 12.40 -0.34 -8.35
CA PHE A 120 12.82 -1.69 -8.70
C PHE A 120 13.16 -2.49 -7.44
N LEU A 121 12.46 -3.61 -7.21
CA LEU A 121 12.69 -4.51 -6.10
C LEU A 121 13.25 -5.85 -6.62
N CYS A 122 14.51 -6.14 -6.27
CA CYS A 122 15.18 -7.38 -6.62
C CYS A 122 16.06 -7.93 -5.49
N CYS A 123 16.22 -9.24 -5.39
CA CYS A 123 17.03 -9.89 -4.34
C CYS A 123 18.44 -10.28 -4.84
N ASN A 124 18.85 -9.75 -6.00
CA ASN A 124 20.10 -10.05 -6.68
C ASN A 124 20.95 -8.77 -6.84
N LEU A 125 22.25 -8.87 -6.57
CA LEU A 125 23.23 -7.78 -6.68
C LEU A 125 23.64 -7.47 -8.11
N GLU A 126 23.63 -8.48 -8.98
CA GLU A 126 24.24 -8.42 -10.31
C GLU A 126 23.28 -7.86 -11.37
N THR A 127 22.01 -7.69 -11.02
CA THR A 127 20.95 -7.34 -11.97
C THR A 127 20.43 -5.93 -11.71
N THR A 128 20.47 -5.10 -12.75
CA THR A 128 19.92 -3.74 -12.77
C THR A 128 19.18 -3.57 -14.10
N PRO A 129 18.06 -2.83 -14.14
CA PRO A 129 17.45 -2.45 -15.41
C PRO A 129 18.46 -1.69 -16.29
N THR A 130 18.37 -1.85 -17.61
CA THR A 130 19.21 -1.13 -18.58
C THR A 130 18.80 0.34 -18.75
N PHE A 131 17.77 0.78 -18.03
CA PHE A 131 17.23 2.14 -18.01
C PHE A 131 17.14 2.65 -16.57
N GLU A 132 17.04 3.97 -16.41
CA GLU A 132 17.03 4.59 -15.09
C GLU A 132 15.71 4.34 -14.34
N VAL A 133 15.84 3.97 -13.06
CA VAL A 133 14.73 3.88 -12.10
C VAL A 133 14.98 4.80 -10.91
N ASP A 134 13.93 5.38 -10.33
CA ASP A 134 14.09 6.41 -9.28
C ASP A 134 14.61 5.83 -7.94
N VAL A 135 14.26 4.57 -7.65
CA VAL A 135 14.68 3.84 -6.46
C VAL A 135 14.96 2.37 -6.76
N ILE A 136 16.05 1.85 -6.19
CA ILE A 136 16.36 0.42 -6.19
C ILE A 136 16.33 -0.09 -4.74
N ILE A 137 15.54 -1.12 -4.47
CA ILE A 137 15.46 -1.82 -3.18
C ILE A 137 16.03 -3.23 -3.35
N ARG A 138 17.17 -3.49 -2.69
CA ARG A 138 17.87 -4.80 -2.74
C ARG A 138 17.97 -5.50 -1.38
N PRO A 139 17.00 -6.34 -1.00
CA PRO A 139 17.16 -7.25 0.13
C PRO A 139 17.97 -8.49 -0.29
N ILE A 140 19.28 -8.51 -0.01
CA ILE A 140 20.10 -9.69 -0.31
C ILE A 140 19.86 -10.76 0.76
N VAL A 141 19.22 -11.85 0.35
CA VAL A 141 18.80 -12.95 1.24
C VAL A 141 19.70 -14.20 1.13
N GLY A 142 20.66 -14.19 0.21
CA GLY A 142 21.54 -15.32 -0.11
C GLY A 142 20.84 -16.49 -0.81
N PRO A 143 21.55 -17.60 -1.07
CA PRO A 143 21.02 -18.77 -1.78
C PRO A 143 19.82 -19.39 -1.06
N GLU A 144 18.81 -19.80 -1.81
CA GLU A 144 17.64 -20.49 -1.25
C GLU A 144 17.98 -21.93 -0.84
N VAL A 145 17.24 -22.49 0.13
CA VAL A 145 17.46 -23.87 0.59
C VAL A 145 17.14 -24.89 -0.50
N ILE A 146 16.16 -24.59 -1.35
CA ILE A 146 15.95 -25.26 -2.64
C ILE A 146 16.47 -24.30 -3.70
N THR A 147 17.52 -24.68 -4.42
CA THR A 147 18.15 -23.84 -5.44
C THR A 147 17.11 -23.29 -6.41
N GLY A 148 17.08 -21.96 -6.56
CA GLY A 148 16.14 -21.25 -7.44
C GLY A 148 14.72 -21.06 -6.89
N SER A 149 14.35 -21.66 -5.75
CA SER A 149 13.00 -21.51 -5.19
C SER A 149 12.80 -20.17 -4.46
N THR A 150 12.83 -19.07 -5.21
CA THR A 150 12.75 -17.70 -4.66
C THR A 150 11.42 -17.37 -3.99
N ARG A 151 10.41 -18.23 -4.09
CA ARG A 151 9.19 -18.12 -3.28
C ARG A 151 9.44 -18.18 -1.77
N MET A 152 10.63 -18.62 -1.35
CA MET A 152 11.04 -18.81 0.04
C MET A 152 11.57 -17.52 0.68
N LYS A 153 12.88 -17.36 0.88
CA LYS A 153 13.43 -16.18 1.57
C LYS A 153 13.21 -14.91 0.78
N ALA A 154 13.41 -14.94 -0.54
CA ALA A 154 13.23 -13.76 -1.38
C ALA A 154 11.75 -13.31 -1.42
N GLY A 155 10.81 -14.24 -1.50
CA GLY A 155 9.37 -13.97 -1.36
C GLY A 155 9.03 -13.40 0.02
N THR A 156 9.60 -13.95 1.09
CA THR A 156 9.41 -13.44 2.46
C THR A 156 9.92 -12.01 2.60
N ALA A 157 11.13 -11.72 2.12
CA ALA A 157 11.69 -10.37 2.13
C ALA A 157 10.85 -9.39 1.31
N THR A 158 10.35 -9.84 0.15
CA THR A 158 9.43 -9.06 -0.68
C THR A 158 8.18 -8.69 0.12
N LYS A 159 7.51 -9.66 0.76
CA LYS A 159 6.33 -9.39 1.61
C LYS A 159 6.61 -8.33 2.66
N LEU A 160 7.73 -8.47 3.39
CA LEU A 160 8.10 -7.52 4.44
C LEU A 160 8.31 -6.11 3.88
N ILE A 161 8.94 -5.98 2.71
CA ILE A 161 9.12 -4.68 2.06
C ILE A 161 7.78 -4.08 1.63
N LEU A 162 6.90 -4.86 0.97
CA LEU A 162 5.60 -4.34 0.53
C LEU A 162 4.78 -3.85 1.73
N ASN A 163 4.75 -4.62 2.82
CA ASN A 163 4.09 -4.21 4.05
C ASN A 163 4.71 -2.94 4.65
N MET A 164 6.04 -2.75 4.55
CA MET A 164 6.68 -1.49 4.95
C MET A 164 6.25 -0.33 4.05
N LEU A 165 6.18 -0.53 2.72
CA LEU A 165 5.78 0.50 1.76
C LEU A 165 4.35 0.96 2.04
N SER A 166 3.39 0.03 2.07
CA SER A 166 1.98 0.34 2.31
C SER A 166 1.74 0.90 3.71
N THR A 167 2.23 0.24 4.76
CA THR A 167 1.97 0.65 6.14
C THR A 167 2.59 2.01 6.46
N ALA A 168 3.86 2.24 6.10
CA ALA A 168 4.52 3.52 6.38
C ALA A 168 3.87 4.67 5.59
N THR A 169 3.44 4.41 4.35
CA THR A 169 2.66 5.37 3.56
C THR A 169 1.38 5.74 4.29
N MET A 170 0.59 4.76 4.74
CA MET A 170 -0.70 5.01 5.40
C MET A 170 -0.54 5.75 6.74
N ILE A 171 0.51 5.46 7.49
CA ILE A 171 0.89 6.23 8.69
C ILE A 171 1.16 7.70 8.30
N LYS A 172 1.98 7.93 7.28
CA LYS A 172 2.32 9.26 6.78
C LYS A 172 1.18 9.97 6.04
N SER A 173 0.06 9.28 5.76
CA SER A 173 -1.19 9.84 5.24
C SER A 173 -2.26 10.01 6.31
N GLY A 174 -1.89 9.92 7.60
CA GLY A 174 -2.80 10.18 8.72
C GLY A 174 -3.81 9.07 8.99
N LYS A 175 -3.66 7.88 8.39
CA LYS A 175 -4.59 6.74 8.60
C LYS A 175 -4.46 6.09 9.99
N VAL A 176 -3.39 6.42 10.71
CA VAL A 176 -3.03 5.86 12.02
C VAL A 176 -2.89 6.99 13.05
N TYR A 177 -3.31 6.73 14.29
CA TYR A 177 -3.05 7.60 15.43
C TYR A 177 -2.36 6.78 16.52
N GLU A 178 -1.20 7.26 16.99
CA GLU A 178 -0.28 6.45 17.80
C GLU A 178 0.08 5.15 17.08
N ASN A 179 -0.38 4.00 17.58
CA ASN A 179 -0.26 2.69 16.93
C ASN A 179 -1.64 2.09 16.58
N LEU A 180 -2.70 2.90 16.62
CA LEU A 180 -4.07 2.46 16.43
C LEU A 180 -4.56 2.80 15.02
N MET A 181 -5.20 1.80 14.40
CA MET A 181 -5.84 1.86 13.09
C MET A 181 -7.15 2.67 13.18
N VAL A 182 -7.05 4.00 13.31
CA VAL A 182 -8.22 4.86 13.56
C VAL A 182 -9.07 5.13 12.32
N ASP A 183 -8.51 5.01 11.12
CA ASP A 183 -9.24 5.25 9.87
C ASP A 183 -9.92 3.97 9.34
N LEU A 184 -10.72 3.34 10.22
CA LEU A 184 -11.48 2.14 9.93
C LEU A 184 -12.98 2.48 9.83
N LYS A 185 -13.69 1.89 8.87
CA LYS A 185 -15.15 2.00 8.76
C LYS A 185 -15.81 0.79 9.40
N ALA A 186 -16.64 1.01 10.41
CA ALA A 186 -17.37 -0.04 11.13
C ALA A 186 -18.53 -0.62 10.28
N ILE A 187 -18.21 -1.44 9.26
CA ILE A 187 -19.18 -2.02 8.32
C ILE A 187 -19.57 -3.48 8.64
N ASN A 188 -18.89 -4.12 9.59
CA ASN A 188 -19.19 -5.48 10.03
C ASN A 188 -18.91 -5.62 11.52
N VAL A 189 -19.44 -6.68 12.13
CA VAL A 189 -19.38 -6.93 13.58
C VAL A 189 -17.94 -6.82 14.13
N LYS A 190 -16.96 -7.41 13.43
CA LYS A 190 -15.55 -7.37 13.82
C LYS A 190 -14.96 -5.95 13.78
N LEU A 191 -15.27 -5.17 12.74
CA LEU A 191 -14.78 -3.80 12.61
C LEU A 191 -15.49 -2.85 13.58
N THR A 192 -16.76 -3.08 13.89
CA THR A 192 -17.48 -2.32 14.93
C THR A 192 -16.87 -2.55 16.31
N ASP A 193 -16.65 -3.80 16.71
CA ASP A 193 -15.96 -4.13 17.98
C ASP A 193 -14.59 -3.46 18.07
N ARG A 194 -13.81 -3.51 16.98
CA ARG A 194 -12.51 -2.86 16.91
C ARG A 194 -12.59 -1.34 17.05
N ALA A 195 -13.53 -0.69 16.37
CA ALA A 195 -13.74 0.76 16.46
C ALA A 195 -14.09 1.18 17.89
N GLU A 196 -15.02 0.48 18.55
CA GLU A 196 -15.38 0.73 19.95
C GLU A 196 -14.16 0.64 20.86
N ARG A 197 -13.35 -0.43 20.73
CA ARG A 197 -12.13 -0.62 21.53
C ARG A 197 -11.09 0.48 21.31
N ILE A 198 -10.92 0.93 20.07
CA ILE A 198 -10.00 2.01 19.72
C ILE A 198 -10.45 3.33 20.35
N ILE A 199 -11.75 3.65 20.25
CA ILE A 199 -12.32 4.84 20.88
C ILE A 199 -12.07 4.79 22.39
N MET A 200 -12.41 3.68 23.05
CA MET A 200 -12.18 3.49 24.49
C MET A 200 -10.71 3.69 24.86
N ALA A 201 -9.79 3.07 24.13
CA ALA A 201 -8.36 3.16 24.41
C ALA A 201 -7.83 4.60 24.31
N VAL A 202 -8.32 5.39 23.34
CA VAL A 202 -7.86 6.77 23.13
C VAL A 202 -8.54 7.75 24.08
N THR A 203 -9.83 7.58 24.35
CA THR A 203 -10.63 8.58 25.07
C THR A 203 -10.87 8.25 26.54
N GLY A 204 -10.74 6.98 26.95
CA GLY A 204 -10.96 6.53 28.33
C GLY A 204 -12.44 6.32 28.69
N ILE A 205 -13.37 6.42 27.73
CA ILE A 205 -14.80 6.28 27.99
C ILE A 205 -15.26 4.82 28.06
N SER A 206 -16.47 4.60 28.57
CA SER A 206 -17.08 3.27 28.64
C SER A 206 -17.37 2.71 27.25
N ARG A 207 -17.53 1.38 27.15
CA ARG A 207 -17.91 0.74 25.88
C ARG A 207 -19.27 1.20 25.37
N GLU A 208 -20.22 1.44 26.27
CA GLU A 208 -21.55 1.92 25.90
C GLU A 208 -21.47 3.33 25.29
N ASP A 209 -20.68 4.22 25.88
CA ASP A 209 -20.48 5.57 25.35
C ASP A 209 -19.70 5.54 24.05
N ALA A 210 -18.69 4.67 23.93
CA ALA A 210 -17.96 4.47 22.68
C ALA A 210 -18.89 4.02 21.54
N LYS A 211 -19.86 3.14 21.82
CA LYS A 211 -20.86 2.71 20.85
C LYS A 211 -21.80 3.85 20.42
N LYS A 212 -22.29 4.65 21.38
CA LYS A 212 -23.13 5.83 21.09
C LYS A 212 -22.37 6.85 20.24
N LEU A 213 -21.13 7.13 20.63
CA LEU A 213 -20.24 8.07 19.94
C LEU A 213 -19.87 7.60 18.53
N LEU A 214 -19.56 6.31 18.36
CA LEU A 214 -19.30 5.73 17.04
C LEU A 214 -20.53 5.86 16.11
N THR A 215 -21.73 5.69 16.67
CA THR A 215 -22.99 5.90 15.93
C THR A 215 -23.16 7.36 15.52
N ALA A 216 -22.94 8.30 16.45
CA ALA A 216 -22.96 9.74 16.17
C ALA A 216 -21.90 10.16 15.14
N ALA A 217 -20.79 9.42 15.08
CA ALA A 217 -19.72 9.62 14.10
C ALA A 217 -19.93 8.85 12.78
N TYR A 218 -21.14 8.31 12.54
CA TYR A 218 -21.49 7.54 11.34
C TYR A 218 -20.53 6.37 11.06
N GLY A 219 -20.08 5.69 12.12
CA GLY A 219 -19.18 4.55 12.03
C GLY A 219 -17.71 4.90 11.80
N ASN A 220 -17.32 6.17 11.90
CA ASN A 220 -15.94 6.63 11.74
C ASN A 220 -15.25 6.83 13.11
N ALA A 221 -14.35 5.91 13.47
CA ALA A 221 -13.64 5.96 14.74
C ALA A 221 -12.73 7.20 14.88
N LYS A 222 -12.13 7.65 13.78
CA LYS A 222 -11.28 8.85 13.74
C LYS A 222 -12.06 10.11 14.12
N VAL A 223 -13.25 10.29 13.55
CA VAL A 223 -14.14 11.43 13.85
C VAL A 223 -14.66 11.34 15.28
N ALA A 224 -15.08 10.14 15.72
CA ALA A 224 -15.52 9.90 17.10
C ALA A 224 -14.48 10.34 18.13
N ILE A 225 -13.20 9.99 17.93
CA ILE A 225 -12.10 10.40 18.82
C ILE A 225 -12.02 11.92 18.93
N VAL A 226 -12.09 12.64 17.81
CA VAL A 226 -12.01 14.11 17.79
C VAL A 226 -13.24 14.75 18.44
N MET A 227 -14.44 14.24 18.16
CA MET A 227 -15.68 14.67 18.81
C MET A 227 -15.56 14.59 20.33
N GLN A 228 -15.09 13.45 20.86
CA GLN A 228 -14.96 13.25 22.31
C GLN A 228 -13.88 14.10 22.95
N LYS A 229 -12.69 14.20 22.32
CA LYS A 229 -11.56 14.92 22.92
C LYS A 229 -11.75 16.43 22.93
N LEU A 230 -12.51 16.97 21.99
CA LEU A 230 -12.72 18.41 21.84
C LEU A 230 -14.15 18.87 22.18
N GLY A 231 -15.06 17.95 22.52
CA GLY A 231 -16.47 18.27 22.77
C GLY A 231 -17.18 18.83 21.54
N LEU A 232 -16.92 18.26 20.36
CA LEU A 232 -17.42 18.75 19.08
C LEU A 232 -18.51 17.85 18.50
N GLU A 233 -19.43 18.47 17.77
CA GLU A 233 -20.36 17.77 16.90
C GLU A 233 -19.67 17.20 15.65
N TYR A 234 -20.29 16.20 15.03
CA TYR A 234 -19.74 15.49 13.86
C TYR A 234 -19.23 16.42 12.76
N ALA A 235 -20.04 17.39 12.34
CA ALA A 235 -19.72 18.27 11.21
C ALA A 235 -18.44 19.09 11.47
N GLU A 236 -18.28 19.62 12.69
CA GLU A 236 -17.12 20.42 13.06
C GLU A 236 -15.87 19.54 13.27
N ALA A 237 -16.02 18.38 13.92
CA ALA A 237 -14.92 17.42 14.06
C ALA A 237 -14.41 16.94 12.69
N LYS A 238 -15.31 16.63 11.76
CA LYS A 238 -14.97 16.24 10.39
C LYS A 238 -14.27 17.37 9.63
N LYS A 239 -14.79 18.58 9.71
CA LYS A 239 -14.20 19.78 9.09
C LYS A 239 -12.76 20.02 9.58
N ARG A 240 -12.52 19.94 10.89
CA ARG A 240 -11.16 20.11 11.45
C ARG A 240 -10.20 19.01 11.03
N LEU A 241 -10.67 17.76 10.95
CA LEU A 241 -9.88 16.66 10.42
C LEU A 241 -9.49 16.91 8.97
N ASP A 242 -10.44 17.31 8.11
CA ASP A 242 -10.17 17.53 6.68
C ASP A 242 -9.19 18.70 6.47
N ALA A 243 -9.37 19.80 7.21
CA ALA A 243 -8.45 20.93 7.20
C ALA A 243 -7.01 20.56 7.64
N ASN A 244 -6.86 19.48 8.39
CA ASN A 244 -5.56 18.99 8.88
C ASN A 244 -5.10 17.71 8.17
N GLY A 245 -5.60 17.41 6.97
CA GLY A 245 -5.19 16.26 6.17
C GLY A 245 -5.54 14.91 6.80
N GLY A 246 -6.57 14.88 7.66
CA GLY A 246 -7.04 13.68 8.36
C GLY A 246 -6.15 13.22 9.52
N PHE A 247 -5.19 14.02 9.97
CA PHE A 247 -4.31 13.68 11.10
C PHE A 247 -4.93 14.04 12.44
N VAL A 248 -5.36 13.03 13.21
CA VAL A 248 -5.92 13.22 14.57
C VAL A 248 -4.96 14.03 15.45
N ARG A 249 -3.66 13.70 15.46
CA ARG A 249 -2.68 14.39 16.30
C ARG A 249 -2.61 15.90 16.03
N LYS A 250 -2.75 16.34 14.78
CA LYS A 250 -2.73 17.77 14.43
C LYS A 250 -3.99 18.51 14.87
N VAL A 251 -5.11 17.81 15.00
CA VAL A 251 -6.38 18.42 15.44
C VAL A 251 -6.46 18.53 16.96
N LEU A 252 -5.78 17.65 17.69
CA LEU A 252 -5.80 17.60 19.16
C LEU A 252 -4.71 18.47 19.83
N GLN A 253 -3.78 19.02 19.06
CA GLN A 253 -2.72 19.94 19.50
C GLN A 253 -3.10 21.37 19.15
#